data_AF-A0A1Q5U5F1-F1
#
_entry.id   AF-A0A1Q5U5F1-F1
#
_cell.length_a   1.000
_cell.length_b   1.000
_cell.length_c   1.000
_cell.angle_alpha   90.00
_cell.angle_beta   90.00
_cell.angle_gamma   90.00
#
_symmetry.space_group_name_H-M   'P 1'
#
loop_
_entity.id
_entity.type
_entity.pdbx_description
1 polymer ?
#
loop_
_entity_poly.entity_id
_entity_poly.type
_entity_poly.pdbx_seq_one_letter_code
_entity_poly.pdbx_strand_id
1 'polypeptide(L)'
;MKFIIKLFPEITIKSQTVRLRFIKILASNIRNVLKTFGEGIAVVRHWDNIEVRVKDDNLGAEICDALTRIPGIHHILQVEERDFRDLHHIFEQAYETYGHLLHGKTFCVRAKRRGKHSFTSNEVERYVGGGLNQHIESAKVKLTKPDVTVNLEIDQDKLILVKARHEGIGGFPIGTQEDVLSLISGGFDSGVSSYMLMRRGCRVHYCFFNLGGAAHEIGVKQVAHYLWNRFGSSHKVRFVAVNFEPVVAEILEKVDDGQMGVVLKRMMVRAASKVAERYGVQAIVTGEALGQVSSQTLTNLRLIDNVSDTLILRPLISHDKEHIIKLAREIGTEDFARTMPEFCGVISKSPTVKAVKAKIEAEENNFDFEILERVVSEAQNLDIRQIAEQSSEQVVEVEMVSALSPNDVLLDIRSPDEQDNRPLSIEGIEIQSLPFYKLGTQFGDLPKEKTYLLYCERGVMSRLQALYLREQGFDNVKVYRP
;
A
#
# COMPACT_ATOMS: atom_id res chain seq x y z
N MET A 1 -17.87 -24.83 7.45
CA MET A 1 -16.50 -24.95 6.90
C MET A 1 -15.43 -24.67 7.97
N LYS A 2 -14.25 -25.31 7.89
CA LYS A 2 -13.14 -25.11 8.85
C LYS A 2 -11.82 -24.81 8.14
N PHE A 3 -11.05 -23.87 8.68
CA PHE A 3 -9.74 -23.49 8.20
C PHE A 3 -8.69 -23.64 9.30
N ILE A 4 -7.54 -24.22 8.97
CA ILE A 4 -6.36 -24.27 9.85
C ILE A 4 -5.31 -23.32 9.29
N ILE A 5 -5.02 -22.28 10.05
CA ILE A 5 -4.07 -21.23 9.73
C ILE A 5 -2.70 -21.61 10.26
N LYS A 6 -1.73 -21.78 9.36
CA LYS A 6 -0.34 -22.03 9.73
C LYS A 6 0.41 -20.71 9.83
N LEU A 7 1.17 -20.58 10.92
CA LEU A 7 1.96 -19.40 11.24
C LEU A 7 3.18 -19.28 10.31
N PHE A 8 3.58 -18.06 9.98
CA PHE A 8 4.83 -17.82 9.25
C PHE A 8 6.06 -18.39 10.00
N PRO A 9 7.02 -19.06 9.34
CA PRO A 9 8.14 -19.72 10.01
C PRO A 9 8.98 -18.81 10.91
N GLU A 10 9.13 -17.52 10.57
CA GLU A 10 9.82 -16.56 11.45
C GLU A 10 9.13 -16.35 12.80
N ILE A 11 7.82 -16.67 12.91
CA ILE A 11 7.06 -16.64 14.17
C ILE A 11 7.39 -17.87 15.02
N THR A 12 7.55 -19.04 14.38
CA THR A 12 7.73 -20.31 15.10
C THR A 12 9.11 -20.46 15.73
N ILE A 13 10.12 -19.76 15.21
CA ILE A 13 11.49 -19.72 15.75
C ILE A 13 11.66 -18.75 16.93
N LYS A 14 10.65 -17.92 17.26
CA LYS A 14 10.73 -16.99 18.39
C LYS A 14 10.68 -17.75 19.72
N SER A 15 11.18 -17.12 20.79
CA SER A 15 11.03 -17.64 22.15
C SER A 15 9.56 -17.90 22.47
N GLN A 16 9.29 -18.86 23.36
CA GLN A 16 7.94 -19.28 23.70
C GLN A 16 7.02 -18.09 24.06
N THR A 17 7.49 -17.17 24.89
CA THR A 17 6.73 -15.98 25.31
C THR A 17 6.38 -15.07 24.14
N VAL A 18 7.35 -14.81 23.25
CA VAL A 18 7.15 -13.95 22.07
C VAL A 18 6.23 -14.62 21.06
N ARG A 19 6.42 -15.92 20.81
CA ARG A 19 5.54 -16.71 19.94
C ARG A 19 4.09 -16.68 20.42
N LEU A 20 3.85 -16.92 21.72
CA LEU A 20 2.49 -16.87 22.28
C LEU A 20 1.85 -15.48 22.14
N ARG A 21 2.63 -14.41 22.32
CA ARG A 21 2.20 -13.02 22.06
C ARG A 21 1.79 -12.83 20.60
N PHE A 22 2.62 -13.27 19.66
CA PHE A 22 2.37 -13.13 18.23
C PHE A 22 1.13 -13.90 17.78
N ILE A 23 0.94 -15.13 18.26
CA ILE A 23 -0.27 -15.92 17.95
C ILE A 23 -1.51 -15.24 18.53
N LYS A 24 -1.44 -14.66 19.74
CA LYS A 24 -2.55 -13.91 20.33
C LYS A 24 -2.93 -12.70 19.46
N ILE A 25 -1.95 -11.95 18.99
CA ILE A 25 -2.16 -10.79 18.11
C ILE A 25 -2.74 -11.25 16.76
N LEU A 26 -2.16 -12.27 16.12
CA LEU A 26 -2.66 -12.80 14.85
C LEU A 26 -4.12 -13.26 14.95
N ALA A 27 -4.48 -13.99 16.00
CA ALA A 27 -5.85 -14.41 16.23
C ALA A 27 -6.79 -13.20 16.41
N SER A 28 -6.29 -12.10 16.99
CA SER A 28 -7.06 -10.86 17.08
C SER A 28 -7.21 -10.17 15.74
N ASN A 29 -6.17 -10.16 14.91
CA ASN A 29 -6.21 -9.57 13.58
C ASN A 29 -7.22 -10.32 12.70
N ILE A 30 -7.18 -11.66 12.73
CA ILE A 30 -8.15 -12.52 12.04
C ILE A 30 -9.57 -12.22 12.53
N ARG A 31 -9.80 -12.15 13.84
CA ARG A 31 -11.13 -11.80 14.38
C ARG A 31 -11.62 -10.44 13.90
N ASN A 32 -10.76 -9.43 13.90
CA ASN A 32 -11.13 -8.07 13.51
C ASN A 32 -11.48 -7.98 12.01
N VAL A 33 -10.70 -8.64 11.15
CA VAL A 33 -10.97 -8.69 9.70
C VAL A 33 -12.24 -9.47 9.42
N LEU A 34 -12.42 -10.64 10.05
CA LEU A 34 -13.57 -11.50 9.76
C LEU A 34 -14.89 -10.98 10.36
N LYS A 35 -14.85 -10.00 11.28
CA LYS A 35 -16.04 -9.42 11.90
C LYS A 35 -17.00 -8.80 10.87
N THR A 36 -16.49 -8.32 9.72
CA THR A 36 -17.32 -7.69 8.68
C THR A 36 -18.19 -8.69 7.90
N PHE A 37 -17.89 -9.99 7.98
CA PHE A 37 -18.62 -11.05 7.26
C PHE A 37 -19.80 -11.61 8.07
N GLY A 38 -20.08 -11.06 9.25
CA GLY A 38 -21.24 -11.40 10.07
C GLY A 38 -20.94 -12.24 11.30
N GLU A 39 -22.01 -12.62 12.00
CA GLU A 39 -21.96 -13.40 13.23
C GLU A 39 -21.91 -14.90 12.90
N GLY A 40 -21.13 -15.69 13.66
CA GLY A 40 -21.00 -17.14 13.43
C GLY A 40 -19.62 -17.61 12.99
N ILE A 41 -18.62 -16.72 12.97
CA ILE A 41 -17.21 -17.08 12.75
C ILE A 41 -16.51 -17.20 14.10
N ALA A 42 -15.95 -18.38 14.39
CA ALA A 42 -15.17 -18.62 15.60
C ALA A 42 -13.68 -18.74 15.28
N VAL A 43 -12.84 -18.01 16.02
CA VAL A 43 -11.37 -18.06 15.87
C VAL A 43 -10.76 -18.64 17.14
N VAL A 44 -10.26 -19.87 17.04
CA VAL A 44 -9.71 -20.64 18.16
C VAL A 44 -8.20 -20.70 18.02
N ARG A 45 -7.48 -20.42 19.12
CA ARG A 45 -6.03 -20.42 19.13
C ARG A 45 -5.50 -21.74 19.67
N HIS A 46 -4.59 -22.36 18.93
CA HIS A 46 -3.80 -23.50 19.38
C HIS A 46 -2.33 -23.11 19.52
N TRP A 47 -1.52 -24.06 19.99
CA TRP A 47 -0.08 -23.84 20.21
C TRP A 47 0.71 -23.57 18.92
N ASP A 48 0.37 -24.28 17.84
CA ASP A 48 1.10 -24.28 16.57
C ASP A 48 0.28 -23.78 15.38
N ASN A 49 -1.00 -23.42 15.60
CA ASN A 49 -1.90 -22.96 14.56
C ASN A 49 -3.04 -22.13 15.15
N ILE A 50 -3.82 -21.51 14.27
CA ILE A 50 -5.10 -20.88 14.60
C ILE A 50 -6.17 -21.58 13.76
N GLU A 51 -7.31 -21.88 14.36
CA GLU A 51 -8.45 -22.48 13.70
C GLU A 51 -9.53 -21.42 13.49
N VAL A 52 -10.12 -21.40 12.30
CA VAL A 52 -11.29 -20.56 11.97
C VAL A 52 -12.43 -21.48 11.57
N ARG A 53 -13.54 -21.41 12.32
CA ARG A 53 -14.78 -22.14 12.02
C ARG A 53 -15.82 -21.18 11.48
N VAL A 54 -16.41 -21.54 10.36
CA VAL A 54 -17.47 -20.78 9.69
C VAL A 54 -18.72 -21.63 9.68
N LYS A 55 -19.83 -21.12 10.24
CA LYS A 55 -21.12 -21.82 10.24
C LYS A 55 -21.83 -21.79 8.89
N ASP A 56 -21.77 -20.65 8.19
CA ASP A 56 -22.35 -20.49 6.85
C ASP A 56 -21.34 -20.87 5.77
N ASP A 57 -21.60 -21.97 5.07
CA ASP A 57 -20.70 -22.47 4.03
C ASP A 57 -20.64 -21.56 2.79
N ASN A 58 -21.64 -20.68 2.58
CA ASN A 58 -21.64 -19.73 1.45
C ASN A 58 -20.54 -18.67 1.58
N LEU A 59 -20.13 -18.35 2.81
CA LEU A 59 -19.08 -17.36 3.08
C LEU A 59 -17.66 -17.93 2.95
N GLY A 60 -17.52 -19.24 2.70
CA GLY A 60 -16.23 -19.93 2.73
C GLY A 60 -15.19 -19.34 1.78
N ALA A 61 -15.58 -19.00 0.55
CA ALA A 61 -14.66 -18.44 -0.45
C ALA A 61 -14.16 -17.04 -0.08
N GLU A 62 -15.05 -16.15 0.36
CA GLU A 62 -14.71 -14.78 0.77
C GLU A 62 -13.83 -14.75 2.02
N ILE A 63 -14.14 -15.61 3.00
CA ILE A 63 -13.32 -15.76 4.22
C ILE A 63 -11.94 -16.30 3.87
N CYS A 64 -11.85 -17.28 2.97
CA CYS A 64 -10.56 -17.80 2.52
C CYS A 64 -9.72 -16.69 1.86
N ASP A 65 -10.32 -15.93 0.94
CA ASP A 65 -9.66 -14.79 0.29
C ASP A 65 -9.18 -13.74 1.31
N ALA A 66 -10.03 -13.37 2.28
CA ALA A 66 -9.65 -12.44 3.34
C ALA A 66 -8.47 -12.96 4.17
N LEU A 67 -8.48 -14.25 4.53
CA LEU A 67 -7.40 -14.89 5.27
C LEU A 67 -6.07 -14.87 4.51
N THR A 68 -6.06 -15.05 3.18
CA THR A 68 -4.80 -15.03 2.40
C THR A 68 -4.06 -13.69 2.50
N ARG A 69 -4.77 -12.60 2.81
CA ARG A 69 -4.26 -11.22 2.83
C ARG A 69 -3.83 -10.73 4.21
N ILE A 70 -3.90 -11.57 5.25
CA ILE A 70 -3.55 -11.16 6.62
C ILE A 70 -2.06 -11.41 6.89
N PRO A 71 -1.29 -10.37 7.26
CA PRO A 71 0.11 -10.53 7.64
C PRO A 71 0.30 -11.50 8.82
N GLY A 72 1.31 -12.36 8.74
CA GLY A 72 1.61 -13.40 9.72
C GLY A 72 1.12 -14.81 9.35
N ILE A 73 0.27 -14.94 8.34
CA ILE A 73 -0.23 -16.23 7.85
C ILE A 73 0.71 -16.78 6.77
N HIS A 74 1.25 -17.98 6.99
CA HIS A 74 2.06 -18.67 5.98
C HIS A 74 1.19 -19.27 4.89
N HIS A 75 0.25 -20.11 5.30
CA HIS A 75 -0.74 -20.74 4.42
C HIS A 75 -1.95 -21.14 5.24
N ILE A 76 -3.06 -21.34 4.54
CA ILE A 76 -4.35 -21.77 5.06
C ILE A 76 -4.64 -23.17 4.53
N LEU A 77 -5.05 -24.07 5.41
CA LEU A 77 -5.59 -25.37 5.03
C LEU A 77 -7.10 -25.31 5.19
N GLN A 78 -7.83 -25.42 4.08
CA GLN A 78 -9.27 -25.66 4.12
C GLN A 78 -9.48 -27.14 4.43
N VAL A 79 -10.18 -27.43 5.52
CA VAL A 79 -10.35 -28.79 6.02
C VAL A 79 -11.81 -29.15 6.23
N GLU A 80 -12.09 -30.44 6.06
CA GLU A 80 -13.32 -31.07 6.47
C GLU A 80 -13.03 -31.96 7.68
N GLU A 81 -13.90 -31.90 8.68
CA GLU A 81 -13.81 -32.73 9.89
C GLU A 81 -14.91 -33.78 9.82
N ARG A 82 -14.53 -35.06 9.95
CA ARG A 82 -15.45 -36.20 9.88
C ARG A 82 -15.16 -37.17 11.02
N ASP A 83 -16.19 -37.89 11.45
CA ASP A 83 -16.03 -39.02 12.36
C ASP A 83 -15.41 -40.22 11.64
N PHE A 84 -14.60 -41.02 12.33
CA PHE A 84 -14.09 -42.29 11.82
C PHE A 84 -14.35 -43.44 12.80
N ARG A 85 -14.42 -44.66 12.27
CA ARG A 85 -14.73 -45.88 13.05
C ARG A 85 -13.48 -46.71 13.28
N ASP A 86 -12.72 -46.91 12.21
CA ASP A 86 -11.50 -47.71 12.18
C ASP A 86 -10.61 -47.25 11.01
N LEU A 87 -9.48 -47.94 10.80
CA LEU A 87 -8.55 -47.66 9.70
C LEU A 87 -9.19 -47.82 8.31
N HIS A 88 -10.16 -48.74 8.16
CA HIS A 88 -10.82 -48.96 6.89
C HIS A 88 -11.73 -47.78 6.53
N HIS A 89 -12.49 -47.29 7.50
CA HIS A 89 -13.34 -46.12 7.33
C HIS A 89 -12.52 -44.87 6.98
N ILE A 90 -11.31 -44.71 7.53
CA ILE A 90 -10.38 -43.63 7.14
C ILE A 90 -9.98 -43.78 5.66
N PHE A 91 -9.69 -45.00 5.19
CA PHE A 91 -9.39 -45.25 3.78
C PHE A 91 -10.58 -44.89 2.88
N GLU A 92 -11.79 -45.33 3.21
CA GLU A 92 -13.00 -45.04 2.42
C GLU A 92 -13.19 -43.53 2.25
N GLN A 93 -13.07 -42.76 3.34
CA GLN A 93 -13.20 -41.31 3.32
C GLN A 93 -12.06 -40.61 2.56
N ALA A 94 -10.83 -41.13 2.67
CA ALA A 94 -9.69 -40.63 1.90
C ALA A 94 -9.86 -40.91 0.40
N TYR A 95 -10.37 -42.07 0.02
CA TYR A 95 -10.66 -42.42 -1.37
C TYR A 95 -11.75 -41.52 -1.95
N GLU A 96 -12.85 -41.31 -1.22
CA GLU A 96 -13.92 -40.37 -1.61
C GLU A 96 -13.37 -38.95 -1.84
N THR A 97 -12.53 -38.47 -0.93
CA THR A 97 -12.02 -37.09 -0.99
C THR A 97 -10.92 -36.89 -2.03
N TYR A 98 -9.97 -37.82 -2.14
CA TYR A 98 -8.75 -37.63 -2.92
C TYR A 98 -8.71 -38.44 -4.21
N GLY A 99 -9.56 -39.46 -4.38
CA GLY A 99 -9.43 -40.42 -5.48
C GLY A 99 -9.37 -39.80 -6.86
N HIS A 100 -10.19 -38.77 -7.11
CA HIS A 100 -10.19 -38.03 -8.38
C HIS A 100 -8.86 -37.28 -8.65
N LEU A 101 -8.12 -36.86 -7.61
CA LEU A 101 -6.84 -36.15 -7.73
C LEU A 101 -5.65 -37.07 -8.02
N LEU A 102 -5.78 -38.37 -7.78
CA LEU A 102 -4.69 -39.33 -7.85
C LEU A 102 -4.59 -40.04 -9.21
N HIS A 103 -5.60 -39.91 -10.06
CA HIS A 103 -5.62 -40.54 -11.38
C HIS A 103 -4.44 -40.07 -12.24
N GLY A 104 -3.61 -41.03 -12.70
CA GLY A 104 -2.41 -40.78 -13.50
C GLY A 104 -1.29 -40.02 -12.76
N LYS A 105 -1.32 -39.97 -11.42
CA LYS A 105 -0.34 -39.25 -10.59
C LYS A 105 0.45 -40.19 -9.69
N THR A 106 1.65 -39.74 -9.32
CA THR A 106 2.39 -40.33 -8.20
C THR A 106 1.98 -39.70 -6.88
N PHE A 107 1.86 -40.50 -5.82
CA PHE A 107 1.39 -39.98 -4.53
C PHE A 107 2.06 -40.60 -3.30
N CYS A 108 1.95 -39.92 -2.16
CA CYS A 108 2.18 -40.54 -0.86
C CYS A 108 1.11 -40.12 0.14
N VAL A 109 0.90 -40.95 1.17
CA VAL A 109 0.05 -40.61 2.32
C VAL A 109 0.96 -40.16 3.46
N ARG A 110 0.57 -39.07 4.12
CA ARG A 110 1.22 -38.57 5.34
C ARG A 110 0.18 -38.40 6.42
N ALA A 111 0.36 -39.09 7.54
CA ALA A 111 -0.61 -39.11 8.63
C ALA A 111 -0.02 -38.51 9.91
N LYS A 112 -0.71 -37.52 10.48
CA LYS A 112 -0.39 -36.97 11.81
C LYS A 112 -1.48 -37.39 12.79
N ARG A 113 -1.09 -37.80 14.00
CA ARG A 113 -2.02 -38.27 15.03
C ARG A 113 -1.84 -37.50 16.33
N ARG A 114 -2.94 -37.07 16.94
CA ARG A 114 -3.03 -36.50 18.29
C ARG A 114 -4.09 -37.27 19.07
N GLY A 115 -3.74 -37.79 20.25
CA GLY A 115 -4.63 -38.63 21.07
C GLY A 115 -4.21 -40.11 21.14
N LYS A 116 -5.02 -40.95 21.79
CA LYS A 116 -4.75 -42.38 22.01
C LYS A 116 -5.55 -43.24 21.03
N HIS A 117 -4.87 -44.09 20.28
CA HIS A 117 -5.45 -44.92 19.22
C HIS A 117 -4.79 -46.29 19.23
N SER A 118 -5.50 -47.31 18.74
CA SER A 118 -4.97 -48.68 18.57
C SER A 118 -3.98 -48.83 17.41
N PHE A 119 -3.82 -47.78 16.59
CA PHE A 119 -2.94 -47.74 15.43
C PHE A 119 -1.97 -46.55 15.48
N THR A 120 -0.89 -46.68 14.74
CA THR A 120 0.17 -45.68 14.56
C THR A 120 -0.03 -44.88 13.27
N SER A 121 0.59 -43.70 13.16
CA SER A 121 0.60 -42.93 11.91
C SER A 121 1.14 -43.74 10.72
N ASN A 122 2.19 -44.54 10.93
CA ASN A 122 2.76 -45.38 9.89
C ASN A 122 1.78 -46.46 9.40
N GLU A 123 0.97 -47.03 10.30
CA GLU A 123 -0.06 -48.00 9.92
C GLU A 123 -1.17 -47.34 9.09
N VAL A 124 -1.57 -46.11 9.44
CA VAL A 124 -2.50 -45.32 8.62
C VAL A 124 -1.91 -45.05 7.24
N GLU A 125 -0.67 -44.56 7.16
CA GLU A 125 0.00 -44.27 5.88
C GLU A 125 0.07 -45.51 4.98
N ARG A 126 0.45 -46.66 5.55
CA ARG A 126 0.56 -47.93 4.82
C ARG A 126 -0.80 -48.47 4.38
N TYR A 127 -1.78 -48.49 5.29
CA TYR A 127 -3.10 -49.07 5.02
C TYR A 127 -3.87 -48.23 3.99
N VAL A 128 -3.97 -46.91 4.23
CA VAL A 128 -4.67 -46.00 3.31
C VAL A 128 -3.92 -45.89 1.99
N GLY A 129 -2.59 -45.79 2.01
CA GLY A 129 -1.78 -45.74 0.79
C GLY A 129 -1.92 -47.00 -0.05
N GLY A 130 -1.94 -48.17 0.59
CA GLY A 130 -2.20 -49.45 -0.07
C GLY A 130 -3.60 -49.52 -0.68
N GLY A 131 -4.62 -49.13 0.08
CA GLY A 131 -6.01 -49.08 -0.40
C GLY A 131 -6.17 -48.17 -1.62
N LEU A 132 -5.65 -46.94 -1.56
CA LEU A 132 -5.69 -45.99 -2.68
C LEU A 132 -4.96 -46.54 -3.92
N ASN A 133 -3.80 -47.17 -3.75
CA ASN A 133 -3.02 -47.74 -4.86
C ASN A 133 -3.68 -48.98 -5.48
N GLN A 134 -4.51 -49.72 -4.72
CA GLN A 134 -5.26 -50.86 -5.23
C GLN A 134 -6.53 -50.45 -5.99
N HIS A 135 -7.19 -49.37 -5.55
CA HIS A 135 -8.47 -48.93 -6.11
C HIS A 135 -8.32 -47.92 -7.25
N ILE A 136 -7.13 -47.32 -7.42
CA ILE A 136 -6.85 -46.35 -8.48
C ILE A 136 -5.73 -46.91 -9.35
N GLU A 137 -6.10 -47.69 -10.37
CA GLU A 137 -5.15 -48.43 -11.23
C GLU A 137 -4.04 -47.55 -11.83
N SER A 138 -4.36 -46.28 -12.12
CA SER A 138 -3.43 -45.32 -12.73
C SER A 138 -2.52 -44.59 -11.73
N ALA A 139 -2.79 -44.68 -10.42
CA ALA A 139 -1.99 -44.04 -9.39
C ALA A 139 -0.78 -44.90 -8.99
N LYS A 140 0.33 -44.26 -8.63
CA LYS A 140 1.53 -44.97 -8.16
C LYS A 140 2.10 -44.36 -6.88
N VAL A 141 2.40 -45.19 -5.88
CA VAL A 141 3.04 -44.70 -4.66
C VAL A 141 4.48 -44.25 -4.93
N LYS A 142 4.84 -43.04 -4.49
CA LYS A 142 6.19 -42.47 -4.54
C LYS A 142 6.46 -41.66 -3.27
N LEU A 143 7.40 -42.13 -2.45
CA LEU A 143 7.65 -41.52 -1.13
C LEU A 143 8.41 -40.20 -1.19
N THR A 144 9.20 -39.98 -2.25
CA THR A 144 10.06 -38.81 -2.44
C THR A 144 9.61 -38.01 -3.65
N LYS A 145 9.30 -36.72 -3.45
CA LYS A 145 8.78 -35.82 -4.52
C LYS A 145 7.60 -36.45 -5.32
N PRO A 146 6.50 -36.84 -4.65
CA PRO A 146 5.27 -37.24 -5.34
C PRO A 146 4.61 -36.02 -6.02
N ASP A 147 3.74 -36.29 -6.99
CA ASP A 147 2.88 -35.25 -7.57
C ASP A 147 1.81 -34.79 -6.57
N VAL A 148 1.28 -35.71 -5.75
CA VAL A 148 0.26 -35.42 -4.73
C VAL A 148 0.67 -35.98 -3.36
N THR A 149 0.54 -35.17 -2.31
CA THR A 149 0.66 -35.66 -0.92
C THR A 149 -0.71 -35.64 -0.25
N VAL A 150 -1.24 -36.82 0.05
CA VAL A 150 -2.50 -37.00 0.79
C VAL A 150 -2.20 -36.81 2.28
N ASN A 151 -2.59 -35.66 2.83
CA ASN A 151 -2.36 -35.33 4.24
C ASN A 151 -3.61 -35.66 5.05
N LEU A 152 -3.44 -36.54 6.04
CA LEU A 152 -4.48 -36.93 6.99
C LEU A 152 -4.06 -36.48 8.39
N GLU A 153 -4.91 -35.76 9.11
CA GLU A 153 -4.71 -35.49 10.53
C GLU A 153 -5.82 -36.17 11.34
N ILE A 154 -5.45 -36.99 12.31
CA ILE A 154 -6.36 -37.68 13.21
C ILE A 154 -6.21 -37.01 14.57
N ASP A 155 -7.26 -36.38 15.05
CA ASP A 155 -7.29 -35.71 16.35
C ASP A 155 -8.43 -36.27 17.19
N GLN A 156 -8.07 -37.03 18.24
CA GLN A 156 -9.01 -37.82 19.03
C GLN A 156 -9.89 -38.72 18.12
N ASP A 157 -11.20 -38.57 18.17
CA ASP A 157 -12.19 -39.34 17.40
C ASP A 157 -12.49 -38.73 16.01
N LYS A 158 -11.78 -37.67 15.62
CA LYS A 158 -12.01 -36.95 14.36
C LYS A 158 -10.91 -37.17 13.33
N LEU A 159 -11.32 -37.34 12.08
CA LEU A 159 -10.48 -37.31 10.89
C LEU A 159 -10.59 -35.94 10.23
N ILE A 160 -9.46 -35.27 10.07
CA ILE A 160 -9.32 -33.98 9.41
C ILE A 160 -8.73 -34.23 8.01
N LEU A 161 -9.54 -33.91 6.99
CA LEU A 161 -9.20 -34.05 5.58
C LEU A 161 -8.90 -32.68 4.99
N VAL A 162 -7.68 -32.48 4.48
CA VAL A 162 -7.29 -31.24 3.78
C VAL A 162 -7.89 -31.24 2.38
N LYS A 163 -8.83 -30.33 2.10
CA LYS A 163 -9.44 -30.17 0.76
C LYS A 163 -8.59 -29.28 -0.15
N ALA A 164 -8.06 -28.20 0.41
CA ALA A 164 -7.27 -27.23 -0.33
C ALA A 164 -6.21 -26.56 0.55
N ARG A 165 -5.14 -26.09 -0.09
CA ARG A 165 -4.11 -25.26 0.53
C ARG A 165 -4.04 -23.93 -0.22
N HIS A 166 -4.08 -22.84 0.53
CA HIS A 166 -3.98 -21.48 0.00
C HIS A 166 -2.77 -20.80 0.64
N GLU A 167 -1.94 -20.15 -0.17
CA GLU A 167 -0.80 -19.40 0.37
C GLU A 167 -1.28 -18.10 1.02
N GLY A 168 -0.72 -17.78 2.17
CA GLY A 168 -0.87 -16.47 2.80
C GLY A 168 0.28 -15.55 2.42
N ILE A 169 0.14 -14.26 2.68
CA ILE A 169 1.20 -13.29 2.38
C ILE A 169 2.44 -13.43 3.28
N GLY A 170 2.40 -14.21 4.37
CA GLY A 170 3.53 -14.40 5.28
C GLY A 170 3.80 -13.17 6.15
N GLY A 171 5.04 -13.01 6.62
CA GLY A 171 5.45 -11.88 7.44
C GLY A 171 5.03 -11.98 8.90
N PHE A 172 4.73 -10.85 9.55
CA PHE A 172 4.33 -10.79 10.96
C PHE A 172 2.95 -10.18 11.15
N PRO A 173 2.22 -10.58 12.22
CA PRO A 173 0.94 -9.97 12.56
C PRO A 173 1.11 -8.48 12.81
N ILE A 174 0.26 -7.64 12.20
CA ILE A 174 0.22 -6.20 12.48
C ILE A 174 0.01 -5.97 13.99
N GLY A 175 0.76 -5.02 14.54
CA GLY A 175 0.80 -4.71 15.97
C GLY A 175 1.84 -5.52 16.75
N THR A 176 2.65 -6.35 16.07
CA THR A 176 3.81 -7.00 16.68
C THR A 176 5.07 -6.14 16.62
N GLN A 177 5.16 -5.26 15.64
CA GLN A 177 6.14 -4.19 15.54
C GLN A 177 5.50 -2.84 15.90
N GLU A 178 6.34 -1.83 16.08
CA GLU A 178 5.91 -0.47 16.39
C GLU A 178 5.23 0.21 15.20
N ASP A 179 4.64 1.37 15.48
CA ASP A 179 3.92 2.18 14.51
C ASP A 179 4.92 2.91 13.62
N VAL A 180 4.57 3.09 12.35
CA VAL A 180 5.39 3.81 11.36
C VAL A 180 4.53 4.81 10.59
N LEU A 181 5.14 5.89 10.12
CA LEU A 181 4.49 6.94 9.33
C LEU A 181 4.98 6.86 7.88
N SER A 182 4.16 6.33 6.98
CA SER A 182 4.48 6.22 5.56
C SER A 182 4.20 7.51 4.82
N LEU A 183 5.21 8.02 4.11
CA LEU A 183 5.06 9.14 3.18
C LEU A 183 4.39 8.63 1.90
N ILE A 184 3.08 8.74 1.85
CA ILE A 184 2.27 8.25 0.74
C ILE A 184 2.11 9.34 -0.31
N SER A 185 2.38 9.02 -1.57
CA SER A 185 2.28 9.95 -2.70
C SER A 185 1.27 9.52 -3.76
N GLY A 186 0.63 8.35 -3.60
CA GLY A 186 -0.22 7.74 -4.62
C GLY A 186 0.55 7.04 -5.75
N GLY A 187 1.84 7.37 -5.94
CA GLY A 187 2.69 6.68 -6.92
C GLY A 187 3.06 5.25 -6.49
N PHE A 188 3.58 4.47 -7.45
CA PHE A 188 3.91 3.05 -7.31
C PHE A 188 4.70 2.74 -6.03
N ASP A 189 5.77 3.49 -5.81
CA ASP A 189 6.81 3.14 -4.83
C ASP A 189 6.32 3.33 -3.38
N SER A 190 5.52 4.37 -3.13
CA SER A 190 4.98 4.66 -1.80
C SER A 190 3.93 3.65 -1.36
N GLY A 191 3.11 3.15 -2.29
CA GLY A 191 2.15 2.08 -2.01
C GLY A 191 2.84 0.76 -1.66
N VAL A 192 3.85 0.38 -2.45
CA VAL A 192 4.62 -0.85 -2.24
C VAL A 192 5.40 -0.81 -0.92
N SER A 193 6.11 0.29 -0.62
CA SER A 193 6.85 0.43 0.64
C SER A 193 5.92 0.35 1.87
N SER A 194 4.73 0.98 1.81
CA SER A 194 3.70 0.86 2.85
C SER A 194 3.27 -0.59 3.07
N TYR A 195 2.98 -1.33 1.98
CA TYR A 195 2.63 -2.74 2.04
C TYR A 195 3.73 -3.60 2.67
N MET A 196 5.00 -3.37 2.32
CA MET A 196 6.12 -4.13 2.86
C MET A 196 6.23 -4.00 4.38
N LEU A 197 5.97 -2.82 4.95
CA LEU A 197 5.97 -2.64 6.42
C LEU A 197 4.73 -3.22 7.09
N MET A 198 3.55 -3.14 6.47
CA MET A 198 2.36 -3.85 6.96
C MET A 198 2.64 -5.36 7.06
N ARG A 199 3.27 -5.93 6.02
CA ARG A 199 3.70 -7.34 6.00
C ARG A 199 4.72 -7.65 7.09
N ARG A 200 5.57 -6.69 7.48
CA ARG A 200 6.52 -6.84 8.60
C ARG A 200 5.88 -6.64 9.98
N GLY A 201 4.56 -6.41 10.05
CA GLY A 201 3.82 -6.35 11.31
C GLY A 201 3.74 -4.96 11.93
N CYS A 202 4.14 -3.91 11.21
CA CYS A 202 3.97 -2.51 11.62
C CYS A 202 2.53 -2.06 11.43
N ARG A 203 2.04 -1.18 12.31
CA ARG A 203 0.84 -0.38 12.04
C ARG A 203 1.27 0.84 11.24
N VAL A 204 0.85 0.89 9.98
CA VAL A 204 1.26 1.94 9.03
C VAL A 204 0.24 3.07 9.06
N HIS A 205 0.64 4.20 9.64
CA HIS A 205 -0.03 5.50 9.47
C HIS A 205 0.45 6.14 8.17
N TYR A 206 -0.33 7.06 7.62
CA TYR A 206 -0.03 7.73 6.36
C TYR A 206 0.17 9.22 6.59
N CYS A 207 1.19 9.80 5.96
CA CYS A 207 1.41 11.23 5.83
C CYS A 207 1.45 11.57 4.34
N PHE A 208 0.52 12.41 3.91
CA PHE A 208 0.41 12.90 2.56
C PHE A 208 0.77 14.38 2.51
N PHE A 209 1.67 14.74 1.62
CA PHE A 209 2.01 16.13 1.32
C PHE A 209 1.22 16.55 0.09
N ASN A 210 0.20 17.39 0.28
CA ASN A 210 -0.63 17.85 -0.81
C ASN A 210 0.11 18.94 -1.61
N LEU A 211 0.46 18.59 -2.84
CA LEU A 211 1.13 19.45 -3.82
C LEU A 211 0.23 19.74 -5.04
N GLY A 212 -0.99 19.17 -5.08
CA GLY A 212 -1.79 19.07 -6.29
C GLY A 212 -3.30 19.19 -6.07
N GLY A 213 -3.72 19.96 -5.06
CA GLY A 213 -5.14 20.24 -4.81
C GLY A 213 -5.96 19.01 -4.40
N ALA A 214 -7.29 19.13 -4.43
CA ALA A 214 -8.16 18.07 -3.90
C ALA A 214 -8.16 16.80 -4.77
N ALA A 215 -8.03 16.93 -6.10
CA ALA A 215 -7.98 15.76 -6.99
C ALA A 215 -6.81 14.82 -6.67
N HIS A 216 -5.62 15.39 -6.40
CA HIS A 216 -4.47 14.62 -5.94
C HIS A 216 -4.75 13.98 -4.58
N GLU A 217 -5.28 14.75 -3.63
CA GLU A 217 -5.62 14.26 -2.30
C GLU A 217 -6.61 13.09 -2.32
N ILE A 218 -7.68 13.18 -3.11
CA ILE A 218 -8.70 12.14 -3.26
C ILE A 218 -8.06 10.84 -3.74
N GLY A 219 -7.24 10.91 -4.80
CA GLY A 219 -6.61 9.69 -5.32
C GLY A 219 -5.61 9.08 -4.33
N VAL A 220 -4.85 9.89 -3.57
CA VAL A 220 -3.92 9.35 -2.55
C VAL A 220 -4.69 8.73 -1.39
N LYS A 221 -5.78 9.37 -0.97
CA LYS A 221 -6.73 8.83 0.01
C LYS A 221 -7.29 7.48 -0.44
N GLN A 222 -7.68 7.34 -1.71
CA GLN A 222 -8.16 6.07 -2.28
C GLN A 222 -7.09 4.97 -2.22
N VAL A 223 -5.84 5.27 -2.60
CA VAL A 223 -4.73 4.30 -2.51
C VAL A 223 -4.46 3.87 -1.07
N ALA A 224 -4.36 4.84 -0.15
CA ALA A 224 -4.11 4.57 1.26
C ALA A 224 -5.25 3.74 1.89
N HIS A 225 -6.50 4.08 1.57
CA HIS A 225 -7.66 3.33 2.02
C HIS A 225 -7.71 1.92 1.42
N TYR A 226 -7.41 1.76 0.13
CA TYR A 226 -7.35 0.45 -0.53
C TYR A 226 -6.32 -0.46 0.15
N LEU A 227 -5.09 0.03 0.34
CA LEU A 227 -4.01 -0.69 1.01
C LEU A 227 -4.37 -1.09 2.43
N TRP A 228 -4.92 -0.14 3.20
CA TRP A 228 -5.41 -0.40 4.55
C TRP A 228 -6.54 -1.43 4.56
N ASN A 229 -7.57 -1.27 3.74
CA ASN A 229 -8.73 -2.16 3.73
C ASN A 229 -8.31 -3.61 3.37
N ARG A 230 -7.42 -3.73 2.38
CA ARG A 230 -6.98 -5.02 1.84
C ARG A 230 -6.02 -5.79 2.75
N PHE A 231 -5.11 -5.10 3.44
CA PHE A 231 -4.02 -5.76 4.20
C PHE A 231 -3.92 -5.34 5.68
N GLY A 232 -4.55 -4.22 6.07
CA GLY A 232 -4.39 -3.56 7.36
C GLY A 232 -5.67 -3.37 8.18
N SER A 233 -6.84 -3.79 7.69
CA SER A 233 -8.17 -3.49 8.25
C SER A 233 -8.41 -4.03 9.66
N SER A 234 -7.53 -4.89 10.16
CA SER A 234 -7.50 -5.32 11.56
C SER A 234 -7.24 -4.19 12.58
N HIS A 235 -6.72 -3.04 12.13
CA HIS A 235 -6.29 -1.92 12.98
C HIS A 235 -6.82 -0.58 12.49
N LYS A 236 -7.00 0.37 13.42
CA LYS A 236 -7.25 1.77 13.09
C LYS A 236 -5.91 2.45 12.82
N VAL A 237 -5.82 3.20 11.72
CA VAL A 237 -4.65 4.01 11.39
C VAL A 237 -5.08 5.42 11.01
N ARG A 238 -4.10 6.33 10.97
CA ARG A 238 -4.31 7.75 10.71
C ARG A 238 -3.88 8.06 9.28
N PHE A 239 -4.59 8.99 8.66
CA PHE A 239 -4.16 9.65 7.43
C PHE A 239 -3.99 11.13 7.75
N VAL A 240 -2.75 11.61 7.67
CA VAL A 240 -2.40 13.00 7.93
C VAL A 240 -2.15 13.70 6.60
N ALA A 241 -2.96 14.68 6.24
CA ALA A 241 -2.77 15.52 5.07
C ALA A 241 -2.14 16.85 5.48
N VAL A 242 -1.03 17.20 4.84
CA VAL A 242 -0.32 18.47 5.06
C VAL A 242 -0.40 19.26 3.75
N ASN A 243 -1.01 20.45 3.78
CA ASN A 243 -0.98 21.35 2.62
C ASN A 243 0.45 21.87 2.42
N PHE A 244 1.11 21.44 1.35
CA PHE A 244 2.51 21.76 1.10
C PHE A 244 2.69 22.80 -0.02
N GLU A 245 1.60 23.32 -0.58
CA GLU A 245 1.64 24.37 -1.60
C GLU A 245 2.41 25.62 -1.14
N PRO A 246 2.21 26.19 0.07
CA PRO A 246 2.97 27.36 0.51
C PRO A 246 4.48 27.09 0.61
N VAL A 247 4.86 25.87 1.00
CA VAL A 247 6.27 25.44 1.09
C VAL A 247 6.89 25.37 -0.30
N VAL A 248 6.14 24.87 -1.29
CA VAL A 248 6.61 24.80 -2.69
C VAL A 248 6.76 26.20 -3.28
N ALA A 249 5.80 27.09 -3.05
CA ALA A 249 5.86 28.47 -3.53
C ALA A 249 7.11 29.18 -3.00
N GLU A 250 7.37 29.06 -1.70
CA GLU A 250 8.56 29.64 -1.07
C GLU A 250 9.87 29.08 -1.67
N ILE A 251 9.94 27.76 -1.88
CA ILE A 251 11.12 27.13 -2.51
C ILE A 251 11.33 27.65 -3.94
N LEU A 252 10.27 27.81 -4.72
CA LEU A 252 10.38 28.30 -6.10
C LEU A 252 10.82 29.76 -6.17
N GLU A 253 10.49 30.57 -5.18
CA GLU A 253 10.88 31.98 -5.13
C GLU A 253 12.27 32.21 -4.56
N LYS A 254 12.75 31.35 -3.65
CA LYS A 254 13.93 31.63 -2.81
C LYS A 254 15.12 30.70 -3.00
N VAL A 255 14.92 29.55 -3.65
CA VAL A 255 15.94 28.50 -3.75
C VAL A 255 16.39 28.34 -5.19
N ASP A 256 17.70 28.20 -5.39
CA ASP A 256 18.30 27.88 -6.69
C ASP A 256 17.72 26.59 -7.32
N ASP A 257 17.35 26.67 -8.61
CA ASP A 257 16.72 25.61 -9.41
C ASP A 257 17.32 24.21 -9.17
N GLY A 258 18.65 24.11 -9.21
CA GLY A 258 19.37 22.85 -9.09
C GLY A 258 19.31 22.22 -7.68
N GLN A 259 18.90 22.97 -6.66
CA GLN A 259 18.83 22.54 -5.26
C GLN A 259 17.40 22.27 -4.77
N MET A 260 16.38 22.83 -5.45
CA MET A 260 14.97 22.77 -5.04
C MET A 260 14.50 21.36 -4.64
N GLY A 261 14.85 20.33 -5.42
CA GLY A 261 14.42 18.96 -5.14
C GLY A 261 14.98 18.37 -3.84
N VAL A 262 16.20 18.74 -3.45
CA VAL A 262 16.81 18.29 -2.18
C VAL A 262 16.23 19.07 -1.01
N VAL A 263 16.06 20.39 -1.16
CA VAL A 263 15.45 21.26 -0.15
C VAL A 263 14.00 20.85 0.13
N LEU A 264 13.20 20.62 -0.92
CA LEU A 264 11.81 20.15 -0.78
C LEU A 264 11.72 18.85 0.03
N LYS A 265 12.54 17.85 -0.30
CA LYS A 265 12.56 16.57 0.44
C LYS A 265 13.01 16.75 1.88
N ARG A 266 13.95 17.66 2.15
CA ARG A 266 14.38 18.02 3.50
C ARG A 266 13.23 18.64 4.29
N MET A 267 12.44 19.54 3.69
CA MET A 267 11.23 20.09 4.32
C MET A 267 10.17 19.02 4.58
N MET A 268 9.95 18.10 3.63
CA MET A 268 9.02 16.97 3.83
C MET A 268 9.47 16.08 5.00
N VAL A 269 10.76 15.75 5.11
CA VAL A 269 11.28 14.96 6.24
C VAL A 269 11.13 15.70 7.57
N ARG A 270 11.44 17.00 7.62
CA ARG A 270 11.23 17.83 8.82
C ARG A 270 9.77 17.84 9.25
N ALA A 271 8.84 18.09 8.32
CA ALA A 271 7.41 18.09 8.59
C ALA A 271 6.92 16.71 9.05
N ALA A 272 7.29 15.64 8.35
CA ALA A 272 6.93 14.28 8.71
C ALA A 272 7.46 13.87 10.08
N SER A 273 8.66 14.33 10.45
CA SER A 273 9.27 14.03 11.75
C SER A 273 8.49 14.66 12.89
N LYS A 274 8.06 15.92 12.73
CA LYS A 274 7.17 16.58 13.69
C LYS A 274 5.80 15.91 13.79
N VAL A 275 5.26 15.46 12.66
CA VAL A 275 4.02 14.67 12.64
C VAL A 275 4.22 13.34 13.37
N ALA A 276 5.33 12.64 13.14
CA ALA A 276 5.65 11.38 13.79
C ALA A 276 5.79 11.56 15.31
N GLU A 277 6.53 12.57 15.75
CA GLU A 277 6.70 12.93 17.16
C GLU A 277 5.36 13.23 17.84
N ARG A 278 4.52 14.07 17.21
CA ARG A 278 3.16 14.40 17.70
C ARG A 278 2.30 13.16 17.98
N TYR A 279 2.48 12.09 17.21
CA TYR A 279 1.71 10.85 17.34
C TYR A 279 2.48 9.69 18.00
N GLY A 280 3.70 9.93 18.51
CA GLY A 280 4.52 8.90 19.15
C GLY A 280 5.02 7.80 18.21
N VAL A 281 5.09 8.09 16.91
CA VAL A 281 5.52 7.16 15.85
C VAL A 281 7.04 7.14 15.75
N GLN A 282 7.64 5.95 15.71
CA GLN A 282 9.09 5.78 15.88
C GLN A 282 9.90 5.93 14.59
N ALA A 283 9.26 5.76 13.42
CA ALA A 283 9.95 5.79 12.14
C ALA A 283 9.07 6.32 11.01
N ILE A 284 9.71 6.96 10.03
CA ILE A 284 9.12 7.36 8.76
C ILE A 284 9.45 6.29 7.71
N VAL A 285 8.52 6.00 6.80
CA VAL A 285 8.73 5.09 5.67
C VAL A 285 8.67 5.91 4.38
N THR A 286 9.63 5.68 3.47
CA THR A 286 9.60 6.27 2.13
C THR A 286 9.70 5.19 1.05
N GLY A 287 9.17 5.50 -0.12
CA GLY A 287 9.31 4.68 -1.32
C GLY A 287 10.60 4.94 -2.10
N GLU A 288 11.65 5.48 -1.48
CA GLU A 288 12.88 5.82 -2.21
C GLU A 288 13.70 4.57 -2.59
N ALA A 289 14.20 4.54 -3.83
CA ALA A 289 15.04 3.48 -4.37
C ALA A 289 16.38 4.07 -4.87
N LEU A 290 17.50 3.39 -4.64
CA LEU A 290 18.81 3.97 -4.96
C LEU A 290 18.98 4.08 -6.49
N GLY A 291 19.33 5.28 -6.97
CA GLY A 291 19.66 5.51 -8.37
C GLY A 291 18.46 5.62 -9.34
N GLN A 292 17.22 5.65 -8.84
CA GLN A 292 16.04 5.78 -9.69
C GLN A 292 15.84 7.23 -10.20
N VAL A 293 16.11 8.23 -9.35
CA VAL A 293 16.06 9.66 -9.73
C VAL A 293 17.27 10.41 -9.17
N SER A 294 17.57 11.60 -9.70
CA SER A 294 18.69 12.45 -9.29
C SER A 294 18.71 12.76 -7.78
N SER A 295 17.53 12.88 -7.15
CA SER A 295 17.40 13.11 -5.70
C SER A 295 17.63 11.86 -4.84
N GLN A 296 17.81 10.67 -5.43
CA GLN A 296 17.98 9.38 -4.74
C GLN A 296 19.39 8.80 -4.97
N THR A 297 20.42 9.66 -4.95
CA THR A 297 21.82 9.22 -4.81
C THR A 297 22.21 9.10 -3.35
N LEU A 298 23.25 8.32 -3.03
CA LEU A 298 23.75 8.20 -1.64
C LEU A 298 24.07 9.56 -1.02
N THR A 299 24.61 10.49 -1.81
CA THR A 299 24.94 11.84 -1.32
C THR A 299 23.68 12.60 -0.94
N ASN A 300 22.68 12.60 -1.83
CA ASN A 300 21.44 13.34 -1.60
C ASN A 300 20.59 12.70 -0.50
N LEU A 301 20.48 11.37 -0.46
CA LEU A 301 19.77 10.65 0.62
C LEU A 301 20.37 10.95 1.99
N ARG A 302 21.72 10.94 2.11
CA ARG A 302 22.39 11.32 3.35
C ARG A 302 22.08 12.76 3.77
N LEU A 303 22.04 13.69 2.81
CA LEU A 303 21.69 15.07 3.11
C LEU A 303 20.23 15.22 3.52
N ILE A 304 19.32 14.47 2.89
CA ILE A 304 17.91 14.44 3.26
C ILE A 304 17.74 13.88 4.68
N ASP A 305 18.47 12.83 5.05
CA ASP A 305 18.36 12.19 6.37
C ASP A 305 18.83 13.12 7.50
N ASN A 306 19.91 13.88 7.29
CA ASN A 306 20.55 14.70 8.34
C ASN A 306 19.71 15.90 8.84
N VAL A 307 18.45 16.05 8.42
CA VAL A 307 17.54 17.11 8.91
C VAL A 307 16.67 16.68 10.08
N SER A 308 16.70 15.39 10.43
CA SER A 308 15.90 14.82 11.51
C SER A 308 16.62 13.63 12.14
N ASP A 309 16.39 13.44 13.43
CA ASP A 309 16.82 12.25 14.17
C ASP A 309 15.82 11.09 14.05
N THR A 310 14.66 11.29 13.41
CA THR A 310 13.67 10.23 13.18
C THR A 310 14.23 9.17 12.23
N LEU A 311 14.07 7.89 12.58
CA LEU A 311 14.50 6.78 11.74
C LEU A 311 13.73 6.76 10.41
N ILE A 312 14.45 6.77 9.29
CA ILE A 312 13.86 6.68 7.94
C ILE A 312 14.09 5.29 7.36
N LEU A 313 13.00 4.56 7.13
CA LEU A 313 12.98 3.23 6.54
C LEU A 313 12.73 3.30 5.04
N ARG A 314 13.59 2.64 4.25
CA ARG A 314 13.52 2.60 2.78
C ARG A 314 13.46 1.16 2.26
N PRO A 315 12.28 0.52 2.29
CA PRO A 315 12.14 -0.88 1.90
C PRO A 315 12.60 -1.17 0.47
N LEU A 316 12.53 -0.17 -0.40
CA LEU A 316 12.81 -0.27 -1.82
C LEU A 316 14.24 0.15 -2.19
N ILE A 317 15.09 0.44 -1.21
CA ILE A 317 16.42 1.06 -1.45
C ILE A 317 17.27 0.26 -2.45
N SER A 318 17.11 -1.06 -2.52
CA SER A 318 17.86 -1.96 -3.41
C SER A 318 16.99 -2.62 -4.48
N HIS A 319 15.75 -2.18 -4.68
CA HIS A 319 14.85 -2.74 -5.68
C HIS A 319 14.94 -1.95 -6.99
N ASP A 320 14.87 -2.65 -8.12
CA ASP A 320 14.68 -2.01 -9.43
C ASP A 320 13.20 -1.67 -9.68
N LYS A 321 12.95 -0.84 -10.70
CA LYS A 321 11.61 -0.36 -11.02
C LYS A 321 10.67 -1.48 -11.48
N GLU A 322 11.19 -2.47 -12.20
CA GLU A 322 10.38 -3.59 -12.70
C GLU A 322 9.84 -4.43 -11.54
N HIS A 323 10.67 -4.70 -10.54
CA HIS A 323 10.27 -5.39 -9.32
C HIS A 323 9.20 -4.61 -8.57
N ILE A 324 9.36 -3.29 -8.44
CA ILE A 324 8.37 -2.42 -7.77
C ILE A 324 7.03 -2.46 -8.52
N ILE A 325 7.03 -2.33 -9.86
CA ILE A 325 5.81 -2.38 -10.67
C ILE A 325 5.15 -3.76 -10.58
N LYS A 326 5.93 -4.84 -10.63
CA LYS A 326 5.42 -6.21 -10.47
C LYS A 326 4.72 -6.37 -9.12
N LEU A 327 5.35 -5.91 -8.04
CA LEU A 327 4.74 -5.99 -6.71
C LEU A 327 3.51 -5.07 -6.59
N ALA A 328 3.54 -3.88 -7.18
CA ALA A 328 2.37 -2.99 -7.25
C ALA A 328 1.17 -3.65 -7.96
N ARG A 329 1.42 -4.43 -9.03
CA ARG A 329 0.41 -5.24 -9.71
C ARG A 329 -0.13 -6.34 -8.82
N GLU A 330 0.75 -7.10 -8.17
CA GLU A 330 0.39 -8.21 -7.28
C GLU A 330 -0.48 -7.73 -6.10
N ILE A 331 -0.20 -6.55 -5.55
CA ILE A 331 -0.97 -5.98 -4.44
C ILE A 331 -2.17 -5.15 -4.88
N GLY A 332 -2.30 -4.86 -6.18
CA GLY A 332 -3.43 -4.14 -6.79
C GLY A 332 -3.36 -2.62 -6.69
N THR A 333 -2.17 -2.03 -6.52
CA THR A 333 -1.98 -0.56 -6.48
C THR A 333 -1.54 0.04 -7.82
N GLU A 334 -1.20 -0.78 -8.82
CA GLU A 334 -0.71 -0.30 -10.14
C GLU A 334 -1.71 0.64 -10.84
N ASP A 335 -3.00 0.32 -10.85
CA ASP A 335 -3.99 1.11 -11.59
C ASP A 335 -4.20 2.50 -10.99
N PHE A 336 -4.17 2.62 -9.66
CA PHE A 336 -4.20 3.91 -9.00
C PHE A 336 -2.92 4.71 -9.26
N ALA A 337 -1.77 4.05 -9.21
CA ALA A 337 -0.49 4.73 -9.41
C ALA A 337 -0.33 5.26 -10.84
N ARG A 338 -0.94 4.60 -11.83
CA ARG A 338 -0.88 5.03 -13.25
C ARG A 338 -1.60 6.35 -13.50
N THR A 339 -2.63 6.67 -12.73
CA THR A 339 -3.39 7.92 -12.87
C THR A 339 -2.79 9.07 -12.07
N MET A 340 -1.79 8.79 -11.22
CA MET A 340 -1.16 9.77 -10.34
C MET A 340 -0.08 10.59 -11.05
N PRO A 341 -0.17 11.94 -11.02
CA PRO A 341 0.90 12.78 -11.54
C PRO A 341 2.13 12.80 -10.62
N GLU A 342 3.33 12.88 -11.19
CA GLU A 342 4.58 12.96 -10.43
C GLU A 342 4.94 14.42 -10.06
N PHE A 343 4.28 14.97 -9.04
CA PHE A 343 4.43 16.40 -8.70
C PHE A 343 5.85 16.82 -8.28
N CYS A 344 6.56 16.02 -7.48
CA CYS A 344 7.92 16.36 -7.06
C CYS A 344 8.91 16.46 -8.25
N GLY A 345 8.65 15.71 -9.33
CA GLY A 345 9.48 15.73 -10.54
C GLY A 345 9.20 16.93 -11.46
N VAL A 346 8.05 17.60 -11.28
CA VAL A 346 7.68 18.81 -12.05
C VAL A 346 8.40 20.04 -11.50
N ILE A 347 8.72 20.07 -10.20
CA ILE A 347 9.33 21.23 -9.53
C ILE A 347 10.84 21.31 -9.76
N SER A 348 11.50 20.19 -10.08
CA SER A 348 12.97 20.12 -10.19
C SER A 348 13.48 20.47 -11.59
N LYS A 349 14.09 21.65 -11.75
CA LYS A 349 14.86 22.02 -12.95
C LYS A 349 16.34 21.68 -12.77
N SER A 350 16.93 20.95 -13.72
CA SER A 350 18.36 20.54 -13.69
C SER A 350 18.84 20.00 -12.32
N PRO A 351 18.14 19.01 -11.73
CA PRO A 351 18.38 18.61 -10.34
C PRO A 351 19.78 18.06 -10.10
N THR A 352 20.41 18.52 -9.03
CA THR A 352 21.77 18.14 -8.67
C THR A 352 21.85 16.67 -8.22
N VAL A 353 22.71 15.88 -8.87
CA VAL A 353 22.93 14.45 -8.56
C VAL A 353 23.85 14.25 -7.34
N LYS A 354 24.68 15.25 -7.02
CA LYS A 354 25.62 15.26 -5.89
C LYS A 354 25.61 16.62 -5.20
N ALA A 355 24.60 16.84 -4.36
CA ALA A 355 24.46 18.13 -3.68
C ALA A 355 25.62 18.37 -2.70
N VAL A 356 26.03 19.63 -2.60
CA VAL A 356 27.07 20.08 -1.67
C VAL A 356 26.37 20.57 -0.41
N LYS A 357 26.69 19.97 0.75
CA LYS A 357 26.04 20.26 2.03
C LYS A 357 25.95 21.78 2.32
N ALA A 358 27.08 22.48 2.22
CA ALA A 358 27.15 23.91 2.49
C ALA A 358 26.26 24.74 1.56
N LYS A 359 26.09 24.32 0.30
CA LYS A 359 25.17 24.99 -0.63
C LYS A 359 23.72 24.78 -0.21
N ILE A 360 23.32 23.53 0.09
CA ILE A 360 21.96 23.23 0.56
C ILE A 360 21.62 24.02 1.84
N GLU A 361 22.53 24.06 2.81
CA GLU A 361 22.30 24.81 4.06
C GLU A 361 22.23 26.32 3.81
N ALA A 362 22.99 26.85 2.86
CA ALA A 362 22.90 28.25 2.46
C ALA A 362 21.56 28.59 1.80
N GLU A 363 21.08 27.73 0.89
CA GLU A 363 19.76 27.91 0.25
C GLU A 363 18.62 27.81 1.28
N GLU A 364 18.73 26.91 2.26
CA GLU A 364 17.73 26.79 3.34
C GLU A 364 17.65 28.03 4.22
N ASN A 365 18.71 28.83 4.34
CA ASN A 365 18.66 30.09 5.10
C ASN A 365 17.79 31.15 4.41
N ASN A 366 17.48 30.98 3.11
CA ASN A 366 16.58 31.87 2.39
C ASN A 366 15.10 31.47 2.57
N PHE A 367 14.83 30.29 3.14
CA PHE A 367 13.48 29.76 3.34
C PHE A 367 12.90 30.19 4.69
N ASP A 368 11.68 30.71 4.69
CA ASP A 368 10.96 31.02 5.93
C ASP A 368 10.38 29.76 6.60
N PHE A 369 11.01 29.35 7.71
CA PHE A 369 10.57 28.18 8.48
C PHE A 369 9.23 28.36 9.20
N GLU A 370 8.73 29.59 9.39
CA GLU A 370 7.39 29.81 9.97
C GLU A 370 6.30 29.23 9.05
N ILE A 371 6.52 29.25 7.73
CA ILE A 371 5.64 28.61 6.75
C ILE A 371 5.53 27.11 7.03
N LEU A 372 6.67 26.44 7.27
CA LEU A 372 6.71 25.01 7.57
C LEU A 372 6.02 24.68 8.90
N GLU A 373 6.25 25.48 9.94
CA GLU A 373 5.57 25.30 11.24
C GLU A 373 4.06 25.42 11.08
N ARG A 374 3.60 26.46 10.37
CA ARG A 374 2.18 26.71 10.13
C ARG A 374 1.51 25.52 9.44
N VAL A 375 2.04 25.06 8.30
CA VAL A 375 1.42 23.95 7.55
C VAL A 375 1.40 22.64 8.34
N VAL A 376 2.40 22.39 9.19
CA VAL A 376 2.43 21.21 10.08
C VAL A 376 1.42 21.35 11.23
N SER A 377 1.22 22.55 11.75
CA SER A 377 0.22 22.82 12.79
C SER A 377 -1.22 22.65 12.26
N GLU A 378 -1.46 23.07 11.02
CA GLU A 378 -2.75 23.01 10.32
C GLU A 378 -3.04 21.65 9.67
N ALA A 379 -2.11 20.69 9.78
CA ALA A 379 -2.24 19.37 9.17
C ALA A 379 -3.53 18.65 9.60
N GLN A 380 -4.31 18.20 8.62
CA GLN A 380 -5.57 17.51 8.85
C GLN A 380 -5.32 16.04 9.19
N ASN A 381 -5.94 15.56 10.26
CA ASN A 381 -5.82 14.17 10.70
C ASN A 381 -7.17 13.45 10.59
N LEU A 382 -7.20 12.40 9.78
CA LEU A 382 -8.39 11.62 9.48
C LEU A 382 -8.21 10.17 9.95
N ASP A 383 -9.28 9.56 10.44
CA ASP A 383 -9.33 8.10 10.57
C ASP A 383 -9.49 7.50 9.17
N ILE A 384 -8.61 6.57 8.79
CA ILE A 384 -8.62 5.97 7.44
C ILE A 384 -9.98 5.35 7.06
N ARG A 385 -10.79 4.97 8.05
CA ARG A 385 -12.12 4.38 7.87
C ARG A 385 -13.14 5.37 7.33
N GLN A 386 -12.97 6.65 7.64
CA GLN A 386 -13.86 7.74 7.23
C GLN A 386 -13.58 8.21 5.81
N ILE A 387 -12.45 7.84 5.22
CA ILE A 387 -12.07 8.24 3.86
C ILE A 387 -13.09 7.73 2.83
N ALA A 388 -13.56 6.50 2.96
CA ALA A 388 -14.52 5.91 2.02
C ALA A 388 -15.86 6.68 1.99
N GLU A 389 -16.26 7.27 3.12
CA GLU A 389 -17.49 8.05 3.27
C GLU A 389 -17.36 9.45 2.64
N GLN A 390 -16.15 10.01 2.60
CA GLN A 390 -15.87 11.34 2.03
C GLN A 390 -15.60 11.29 0.52
N SER A 391 -15.14 10.15 -0.01
CA SER A 391 -14.79 10.00 -1.43
C SER A 391 -15.98 10.01 -2.41
N SER A 392 -17.22 10.18 -1.93
CA SER A 392 -18.42 10.37 -2.75
C SER A 392 -18.74 11.83 -3.09
N GLU A 393 -17.95 12.81 -2.60
CA GLU A 393 -18.12 14.21 -2.96
C GLU A 393 -17.64 14.47 -4.40
N GLN A 394 -18.41 15.29 -5.13
CA GLN A 394 -18.30 15.47 -6.59
C GLN A 394 -16.87 15.84 -7.03
N VAL A 395 -16.30 15.04 -7.93
CA VAL A 395 -15.10 15.40 -8.67
C VAL A 395 -15.44 16.59 -9.56
N VAL A 396 -14.89 17.75 -9.25
CA VAL A 396 -14.94 18.91 -10.14
C VAL A 396 -14.09 18.58 -11.35
N GLU A 397 -14.70 18.40 -12.52
CA GLU A 397 -13.95 18.21 -13.76
C GLU A 397 -13.58 19.55 -14.38
N VAL A 398 -12.36 19.64 -14.91
CA VAL A 398 -11.88 20.81 -15.65
C VAL A 398 -11.81 20.46 -17.13
N GLU A 399 -12.43 21.31 -17.94
CA GLU A 399 -12.41 21.20 -19.39
C GLU A 399 -11.00 21.45 -19.95
N MET A 400 -10.53 20.54 -20.82
CA MET A 400 -9.30 20.72 -21.59
C MET A 400 -9.64 21.12 -23.02
N VAL A 401 -9.03 22.18 -23.51
CA VAL A 401 -9.27 22.71 -24.86
C VAL A 401 -7.97 22.81 -25.65
N SER A 402 -8.02 22.45 -26.93
CA SER A 402 -6.94 22.65 -27.90
C SER A 402 -7.22 23.78 -28.87
N ALA A 403 -8.50 24.16 -29.05
CA ALA A 403 -8.93 25.28 -29.86
C ALA A 403 -9.20 26.51 -28.98
N LEU A 404 -8.78 27.67 -29.47
CA LEU A 404 -8.89 28.96 -28.79
C LEU A 404 -10.06 29.77 -29.36
N SER A 405 -10.83 30.42 -28.49
CA SER A 405 -11.91 31.34 -28.87
C SER A 405 -11.49 32.80 -28.69
N PRO A 406 -12.09 33.77 -29.41
CA PRO A 406 -11.73 35.19 -29.28
C PRO A 406 -11.99 35.82 -27.90
N ASN A 407 -12.78 35.16 -27.06
CA ASN A 407 -13.06 35.60 -25.69
C ASN A 407 -12.16 34.95 -24.63
N ASP A 408 -11.25 34.07 -25.06
CA ASP A 408 -10.33 33.38 -24.18
C ASP A 408 -9.08 34.24 -23.93
N VAL A 409 -8.59 34.22 -22.70
CA VAL A 409 -7.29 34.79 -22.32
C VAL A 409 -6.40 33.64 -21.86
N LEU A 410 -5.20 33.56 -22.43
CA LEU A 410 -4.24 32.52 -22.08
C LEU A 410 -3.39 33.00 -20.90
N LEU A 411 -3.55 32.36 -19.75
CA LEU A 411 -2.67 32.60 -18.60
C LEU A 411 -1.45 31.70 -18.71
N ASP A 412 -0.29 32.32 -18.91
CA ASP A 412 0.99 31.64 -18.80
C ASP A 412 1.34 31.50 -17.33
N ILE A 413 1.14 30.29 -16.80
CA ILE A 413 1.32 29.97 -15.37
C ILE A 413 2.69 29.37 -15.07
N ARG A 414 3.56 29.32 -16.08
CA ARG A 414 4.96 28.89 -15.94
C ARG A 414 5.72 29.87 -15.04
N SER A 415 6.84 29.42 -14.49
CA SER A 415 7.73 30.32 -13.72
C SER A 415 8.25 31.48 -14.58
N PRO A 416 8.55 32.66 -14.01
CA PRO A 416 9.09 33.80 -14.78
C PRO A 416 10.28 33.42 -15.65
N ASP A 417 11.21 32.62 -15.12
CA ASP A 417 12.38 32.17 -15.88
C ASP A 417 12.00 31.29 -17.10
N GLU A 418 10.95 30.48 -17.00
CA GLU A 418 10.48 29.68 -18.14
C GLU A 418 9.83 30.53 -19.21
N GLN A 419 9.14 31.60 -18.81
CA GLN A 419 8.54 32.56 -19.72
C GLN A 419 9.61 33.35 -20.46
N ASP A 420 10.65 33.81 -19.74
CA ASP A 420 11.77 34.55 -20.32
C ASP A 420 12.60 33.67 -21.26
N ASN A 421 12.90 32.42 -20.86
CA ASN A 421 13.68 31.49 -21.67
C ASN A 421 12.92 30.95 -22.89
N ARG A 422 11.59 30.79 -22.77
CA ARG A 422 10.73 30.27 -23.85
C ARG A 422 9.43 31.07 -23.89
N PRO A 423 9.45 32.27 -24.50
CA PRO A 423 8.27 33.12 -24.60
C PRO A 423 7.15 32.39 -25.33
N LEU A 424 5.96 32.37 -24.73
CA LEU A 424 4.78 31.83 -25.37
C LEU A 424 4.22 32.89 -26.31
N SER A 425 4.08 32.55 -27.60
CA SER A 425 3.47 33.41 -28.60
C SER A 425 2.47 32.59 -29.40
N ILE A 426 1.20 32.97 -29.34
CA ILE A 426 0.11 32.36 -30.09
C ILE A 426 -0.64 33.48 -30.80
N GLU A 427 -0.81 33.37 -32.11
CA GLU A 427 -1.48 34.39 -32.91
C GLU A 427 -2.97 34.48 -32.56
N GLY A 428 -3.47 35.71 -32.40
CA GLY A 428 -4.90 35.97 -32.27
C GLY A 428 -5.50 35.79 -30.87
N ILE A 429 -4.68 35.60 -29.83
CA ILE A 429 -5.14 35.53 -28.43
C ILE A 429 -4.32 36.44 -27.50
N GLU A 430 -4.98 36.96 -26.47
CA GLU A 430 -4.31 37.69 -25.39
C GLU A 430 -3.59 36.71 -24.46
N ILE A 431 -2.30 36.93 -24.23
CA ILE A 431 -1.47 36.15 -23.31
C ILE A 431 -1.09 37.03 -22.12
N GLN A 432 -1.45 36.59 -20.91
CA GLN A 432 -1.10 37.28 -19.67
C GLN A 432 -0.23 36.36 -18.80
N SER A 433 0.86 36.91 -18.27
CA SER A 433 1.72 36.20 -17.31
C SER A 433 1.08 36.21 -15.93
N LEU A 434 0.83 35.02 -15.38
CA LEU A 434 0.43 34.87 -13.99
C LEU A 434 0.94 33.54 -13.46
N PRO A 435 2.19 33.49 -12.94
CA PRO A 435 2.81 32.28 -12.45
C PRO A 435 1.91 31.54 -11.45
N PHE A 436 1.93 30.20 -11.50
CA PHE A 436 0.92 29.41 -10.82
C PHE A 436 0.78 29.68 -9.32
N TYR A 437 1.89 29.97 -8.63
CA TYR A 437 1.93 30.25 -7.19
C TYR A 437 1.29 31.60 -6.82
N LYS A 438 1.01 32.47 -7.80
CA LYS A 438 0.26 33.72 -7.61
C LYS A 438 -1.23 33.58 -7.93
N LEU A 439 -1.66 32.49 -8.58
CA LEU A 439 -3.05 32.31 -9.00
C LEU A 439 -4.00 32.38 -7.82
N GLY A 440 -3.72 31.67 -6.72
CA GLY A 440 -4.63 31.63 -5.57
C GLY A 440 -4.86 32.97 -4.88
N THR A 441 -4.01 33.97 -5.08
CA THR A 441 -4.16 35.31 -4.49
C THR A 441 -4.59 36.37 -5.49
N GLN A 442 -4.21 36.25 -6.76
CA GLN A 442 -4.38 37.30 -7.78
C GLN A 442 -5.43 36.96 -8.85
N PHE A 443 -5.86 35.70 -8.94
CA PHE A 443 -6.86 35.31 -9.95
C PHE A 443 -8.21 36.02 -9.73
N GLY A 444 -8.57 36.28 -8.47
CA GLY A 444 -9.80 37.00 -8.12
C GLY A 444 -9.87 38.45 -8.61
N ASP A 445 -8.72 39.06 -8.96
CA ASP A 445 -8.63 40.42 -9.48
C ASP A 445 -8.86 40.50 -11.00
N LEU A 446 -8.94 39.35 -11.67
CA LEU A 446 -9.11 39.27 -13.11
C LEU A 446 -10.59 39.47 -13.54
N PRO A 447 -10.84 40.08 -14.72
CA PRO A 447 -12.19 40.24 -15.28
C PRO A 447 -13.00 38.93 -15.38
N LYS A 448 -14.19 38.89 -14.76
CA LYS A 448 -15.01 37.66 -14.68
C LYS A 448 -15.72 37.29 -15.99
N GLU A 449 -15.78 38.21 -16.94
CA GLU A 449 -16.44 38.05 -18.24
C GLU A 449 -15.59 37.26 -19.26
N LYS A 450 -14.31 37.07 -18.95
CA LYS A 450 -13.34 36.34 -19.76
C LYS A 450 -13.22 34.89 -19.32
N THR A 451 -12.93 34.01 -20.27
CA THR A 451 -12.52 32.63 -19.98
C THR A 451 -11.01 32.57 -19.90
N TYR A 452 -10.46 32.09 -18.79
CA TYR A 452 -9.02 31.95 -18.62
C TYR A 452 -8.57 30.53 -18.90
N LEU A 453 -7.62 30.40 -19.82
CA LEU A 453 -7.02 29.13 -20.19
C LEU A 453 -5.63 29.04 -19.55
N LEU A 454 -5.42 28.10 -18.63
CA LEU A 454 -4.13 27.97 -17.96
C LEU A 454 -3.15 27.16 -18.82
N TYR A 455 -1.93 27.66 -18.98
CA TYR A 455 -0.87 27.01 -19.75
C TYR A 455 0.42 26.76 -18.96
N CYS A 456 0.91 25.53 -19.03
CA CYS A 456 2.25 25.12 -18.63
C CYS A 456 2.73 24.01 -19.59
N GLU A 457 4.05 23.86 -19.75
CA GLU A 457 4.63 23.02 -20.79
C GLU A 457 4.17 21.54 -20.72
N ARG A 458 4.11 20.96 -19.52
CA ARG A 458 3.69 19.56 -19.33
C ARG A 458 2.18 19.39 -19.12
N GLY A 459 1.41 20.48 -19.05
CA GLY A 459 -0.03 20.48 -18.75
C GLY A 459 -0.43 20.07 -17.33
N VAL A 460 0.50 19.55 -16.51
CA VAL A 460 0.24 19.09 -15.14
C VAL A 460 -0.17 20.26 -14.25
N MET A 461 0.62 21.33 -14.21
CA MET A 461 0.32 22.50 -13.38
C MET A 461 -0.95 23.22 -13.83
N SER A 462 -1.20 23.30 -15.14
CA SER A 462 -2.42 23.91 -15.68
C SER A 462 -3.66 23.22 -15.15
N ARG A 463 -3.67 21.89 -15.20
CA ARG A 463 -4.81 21.10 -14.74
C ARG A 463 -5.04 21.24 -13.24
N LEU A 464 -3.97 21.22 -12.45
CA LEU A 464 -4.06 21.39 -11.01
C LEU A 464 -4.65 22.74 -10.60
N GLN A 465 -4.11 23.80 -11.18
CA GLN A 465 -4.50 25.15 -10.82
C GLN A 465 -5.92 25.47 -11.29
N ALA A 466 -6.32 24.92 -12.42
CA ALA A 466 -7.70 25.06 -12.90
C ALA A 466 -8.69 24.33 -11.98
N LEU A 467 -8.33 23.15 -11.45
CA LEU A 467 -9.16 22.45 -10.47
C LEU A 467 -9.30 23.27 -9.19
N TYR A 468 -8.17 23.78 -8.70
CA TYR A 468 -8.13 24.62 -7.50
C TYR A 468 -8.99 25.89 -7.64
N LEU A 469 -8.87 26.61 -8.76
CA LEU A 469 -9.68 27.80 -9.00
C LEU A 469 -11.18 27.46 -9.08
N ARG A 470 -11.55 26.33 -9.69
CA ARG A 470 -12.94 25.87 -9.69
C ARG A 470 -13.45 25.55 -8.29
N GLU A 471 -12.63 24.96 -7.43
CA GLU A 471 -12.97 24.73 -6.02
C GLU A 471 -13.18 26.04 -5.24
N GLN A 472 -12.46 27.10 -5.60
CA GLN A 472 -12.71 28.44 -5.07
C GLN A 472 -13.96 29.13 -5.65
N GLY A 473 -14.68 28.46 -6.56
CA GLY A 473 -15.90 28.97 -7.19
C GLY A 473 -15.67 29.73 -8.49
N PHE A 474 -14.49 29.63 -9.12
CA PHE A 474 -14.23 30.23 -10.43
C PHE A 474 -14.57 29.25 -11.56
N ASP A 475 -15.74 29.43 -12.18
CA ASP A 475 -16.22 28.57 -13.28
C ASP A 475 -15.62 28.92 -14.66
N ASN A 476 -15.03 30.11 -14.79
CA ASN A 476 -14.48 30.66 -16.03
C ASN A 476 -13.04 30.20 -16.32
N VAL A 477 -12.63 29.04 -15.80
CA VAL A 477 -11.27 28.48 -15.97
C VAL A 477 -11.30 27.16 -16.74
N LYS A 478 -10.38 27.03 -17.70
CA LYS A 478 -10.10 25.80 -18.45
C LYS A 478 -8.59 25.60 -18.61
N VAL A 479 -8.19 24.46 -19.18
CA VAL A 479 -6.78 24.13 -19.45
C VAL A 479 -6.52 24.20 -20.94
N TYR A 480 -5.52 25.00 -21.35
CA TYR A 480 -5.04 24.97 -22.73
C TYR A 480 -4.02 23.84 -22.91
N ARG A 481 -4.28 22.96 -23.87
CA ARG A 481 -3.37 21.89 -24.28
C ARG A 481 -3.26 21.90 -25.81
N PRO A 482 -2.23 22.59 -26.37
CA PRO A 482 -2.01 22.67 -27.81
C PRO A 482 -1.76 21.30 -28.45
#